data_AF-A0A1M2VNU6-F1
#
_entry.id   AF-A0A1M2VNU6-F1
#
_cell.length_a   1.000
_cell.length_b   1.000
_cell.length_c   1.000
_cell.angle_alpha   90.00
_cell.angle_beta   90.00
_cell.angle_gamma   90.00
#
_symmetry.space_group_name_H-M   'P 1'
#
loop_
_entity.id
_entity.type
_entity.pdbx_description
1 polymer ?
#
loop_
_entity_poly.entity_id
_entity_poly.type
_entity_poly.pdbx_seq_one_letter_code
_entity_poly.pdbx_strand_id
1 'polypeptide(L)'
;MATPPLTPDDAPEEGNGSLSALGAKQSAFLSAIFPRNALSAAPYAKSVSISTPGEGTTFEGVVLSLPDTSKTFYVDGKCAATVNLRESIVALLDLADEQLECNALVIVLERSSPDLGDLLHSLMYVGGTVVTKPVFPTDAAYVLVGMEI
;
A
#
# COMPACT_ATOMS: atom_id res chain seq x y z
N MET A 1 -50.82 7.05 28.71
CA MET A 1 -49.76 8.09 28.78
C MET A 1 -48.53 7.55 28.07
N ALA A 2 -48.05 8.29 27.06
CA ALA A 2 -46.71 8.41 26.46
C ALA A 2 -45.85 7.17 26.04
N THR A 3 -45.33 7.24 24.81
CA THR A 3 -44.21 6.52 24.12
C THR A 3 -42.83 7.13 24.47
N PRO A 4 -41.64 6.78 23.89
CA PRO A 4 -40.91 5.53 23.49
C PRO A 4 -39.41 5.53 24.02
N PRO A 5 -38.32 5.10 23.29
CA PRO A 5 -37.70 3.76 23.10
C PRO A 5 -36.19 3.60 23.54
N LEU A 6 -35.65 2.38 23.36
CA LEU A 6 -34.24 1.92 23.14
C LEU A 6 -33.04 2.84 23.46
N THR A 7 -32.07 2.29 24.22
CA THR A 7 -30.63 2.52 23.96
C THR A 7 -29.83 1.28 24.38
N PRO A 8 -29.23 0.52 23.44
CA PRO A 8 -28.01 -0.22 23.71
C PRO A 8 -26.84 0.77 23.59
N ASP A 9 -26.26 1.16 24.71
CA ASP A 9 -25.06 2.01 24.81
C ASP A 9 -24.18 1.25 25.83
N ASP A 10 -23.21 0.45 25.41
CA ASP A 10 -21.92 0.91 24.94
C ASP A 10 -21.29 -0.25 24.16
N ALA A 11 -21.29 -0.18 22.83
CA ALA A 11 -20.28 -0.89 22.06
C ALA A 11 -19.08 0.06 22.05
N PRO A 12 -17.90 -0.34 22.54
CA PRO A 12 -16.72 0.43 22.21
C PRO A 12 -16.56 0.31 20.70
N GLU A 13 -16.82 1.41 19.98
CA GLU A 13 -16.24 1.63 18.66
C GLU A 13 -14.73 1.80 18.85
N GLU A 14 -14.08 0.70 19.21
CA GLU A 14 -12.65 0.55 19.07
C GLU A 14 -12.39 0.46 17.57
N GLY A 15 -12.20 1.63 16.95
CA GLY A 15 -11.35 1.80 15.79
C GLY A 15 -9.90 1.43 16.14
N ASN A 16 -9.70 0.21 16.63
CA ASN A 16 -8.42 -0.35 16.95
C ASN A 16 -7.91 -1.02 15.68
N GLY A 17 -7.41 -0.19 14.77
CA GLY A 17 -6.62 -0.64 13.64
C GLY A 17 -5.37 -1.35 14.14
N SER A 18 -5.52 -2.60 14.52
CA SER A 18 -4.41 -3.43 14.93
C SER A 18 -3.68 -3.90 13.69
N LEU A 19 -2.35 -3.80 13.69
CA LEU A 19 -1.51 -4.41 12.66
C LEU A 19 -1.80 -5.91 12.49
N SER A 20 -2.31 -6.58 13.54
CA SER A 20 -2.77 -7.97 13.50
C SER A 20 -3.96 -8.23 12.57
N ALA A 21 -4.73 -7.20 12.20
CA ALA A 21 -5.78 -7.30 11.20
C ALA A 21 -5.19 -7.36 9.77
N LEU A 22 -3.96 -6.89 9.59
CA LEU A 22 -3.18 -7.12 8.38
C LEU A 22 -2.50 -8.49 8.48
N GLY A 23 -2.36 -9.17 7.35
CA GLY A 23 -1.53 -10.39 7.31
C GLY A 23 -0.09 -10.11 7.77
N ALA A 24 0.62 -11.17 8.20
CA ALA A 24 1.96 -11.05 8.79
C ALA A 24 2.97 -10.35 7.85
N LYS A 25 2.85 -10.56 6.53
CA LYS A 25 3.72 -9.91 5.54
C LYS A 25 3.39 -8.43 5.37
N GLN A 26 2.10 -8.09 5.31
CA GLN A 26 1.62 -6.73 5.07
C GLN A 26 1.81 -5.83 6.28
N SER A 27 1.62 -6.37 7.49
CA SER A 27 1.95 -5.67 8.74
C SER A 27 3.45 -5.39 8.86
N ALA A 28 4.29 -6.37 8.52
CA ALA A 28 5.74 -6.18 8.47
C ALA A 28 6.14 -5.15 7.40
N PHE A 29 5.54 -5.21 6.21
CA PHE A 29 5.76 -4.25 5.14
C PHE A 29 5.38 -2.83 5.56
N LEU A 30 4.17 -2.63 6.10
CA LEU A 30 3.71 -1.32 6.58
C LEU A 30 4.62 -0.77 7.70
N SER A 31 5.09 -1.64 8.59
CA SER A 31 6.03 -1.30 9.66
C SER A 31 7.43 -0.95 9.13
N ALA A 32 7.87 -1.59 8.05
CA ALA A 32 9.15 -1.29 7.42
C ALA A 32 9.14 0.08 6.73
N ILE A 33 8.05 0.41 6.02
CA ILE A 33 7.96 1.67 5.27
C ILE A 33 7.61 2.86 6.17
N PHE A 34 6.79 2.66 7.20
CA PHE A 34 6.36 3.72 8.12
C PHE A 34 6.64 3.33 9.58
N PRO A 35 7.91 3.19 10.01
CA PRO A 35 8.25 2.62 11.32
C PRO A 35 7.68 3.40 12.51
N ARG A 36 7.42 4.70 12.34
CA ARG A 36 6.84 5.57 13.38
C ARG A 36 5.33 5.70 13.31
N ASN A 37 4.72 5.35 12.18
CA ASN A 37 3.32 5.65 11.89
C ASN A 37 2.51 4.41 11.47
N ALA A 38 3.11 3.23 11.44
CA ALA A 38 2.43 2.00 11.03
C ALA A 38 1.19 1.71 11.87
N LEU A 39 1.25 1.93 13.19
CA LEU A 39 0.07 1.79 14.07
C LEU A 39 -1.02 2.82 13.77
N SER A 40 -0.64 4.05 13.43
CA SER A 40 -1.59 5.10 13.03
C SER A 40 -2.17 4.87 11.64
N ALA A 41 -1.44 4.21 10.75
CA ALA A 41 -1.87 3.86 9.40
C ALA A 41 -2.70 2.58 9.34
N ALA A 42 -2.48 1.64 10.26
CA ALA A 42 -3.15 0.35 10.36
C ALA A 42 -4.69 0.41 10.31
N PRO A 43 -5.41 1.33 10.99
CA PRO A 43 -6.88 1.40 10.89
C PRO A 43 -7.38 1.76 9.48
N TYR A 44 -6.53 2.39 8.69
CA TYR A 44 -6.83 2.80 7.32
C TYR A 44 -6.23 1.85 6.28
N ALA A 45 -5.58 0.78 6.74
CA ALA A 45 -4.83 -0.15 5.93
C ALA A 45 -5.65 -1.39 5.59
N LYS A 46 -5.63 -1.78 4.31
CA LYS A 46 -6.19 -3.05 3.83
C LYS A 46 -5.10 -3.86 3.13
N SER A 47 -4.87 -5.09 3.59
CA SER A 47 -3.90 -6.00 2.97
C SER A 47 -4.38 -6.46 1.61
N VAL A 48 -3.49 -6.46 0.63
CA VAL A 48 -3.72 -6.98 -0.72
C VAL A 48 -2.59 -7.97 -1.04
N SER A 49 -2.97 -9.13 -1.55
CA SER A 49 -2.04 -10.16 -2.04
C SER A 49 -2.49 -10.58 -3.43
N ILE A 50 -1.59 -10.51 -4.40
CA ILE A 50 -1.87 -10.78 -5.80
C ILE A 50 -0.94 -11.88 -6.25
N SER A 51 -1.49 -13.06 -6.50
CA SER A 51 -0.71 -14.19 -7.01
C SER A 51 -0.77 -14.18 -8.53
N THR A 52 0.38 -14.12 -9.18
CA THR A 52 0.47 -14.20 -10.64
C THR A 52 0.35 -15.66 -11.08
N PRO A 53 -0.71 -16.05 -11.80
CA PRO A 53 -0.89 -17.44 -12.22
C PRO A 53 0.23 -17.86 -13.18
N GLY A 54 0.88 -18.98 -12.89
CA GLY A 54 1.93 -19.57 -13.73
C GLY A 54 3.37 -19.20 -13.35
N GLU A 55 3.59 -18.09 -12.65
CA GLU A 55 4.95 -17.65 -12.26
C GLU A 55 5.28 -17.90 -10.78
N GLY A 56 4.29 -18.28 -9.96
CA GLY A 56 4.50 -18.60 -8.54
C GLY A 56 4.93 -17.40 -7.69
N THR A 57 4.90 -16.19 -8.25
CA THR A 57 5.20 -14.94 -7.57
C THR A 57 3.91 -14.34 -6.99
N THR A 58 3.99 -13.87 -5.75
CA THR A 58 2.89 -13.15 -5.09
C THR A 58 3.36 -11.75 -4.78
N PHE A 59 2.69 -10.76 -5.35
CA PHE A 59 2.85 -9.38 -4.95
C PHE A 59 2.09 -9.15 -3.65
N GLU A 60 2.79 -8.55 -2.69
CA GLU A 60 2.22 -8.20 -1.39
C GLU A 60 2.17 -6.67 -1.32
N GLY A 61 1.03 -6.15 -0.88
CA GLY A 61 0.82 -4.72 -0.76
C GLY A 61 -0.24 -4.35 0.27
N VAL A 62 -0.38 -3.05 0.48
CA VAL A 62 -1.32 -2.45 1.42
C VAL A 62 -1.97 -1.25 0.76
N VAL A 63 -3.30 -1.21 0.79
CA VAL A 63 -4.06 -0.01 0.42
C VAL A 63 -4.24 0.85 1.66
N LEU A 64 -3.86 2.13 1.59
CA LEU A 64 -4.12 3.11 2.62
C LEU A 64 -5.22 4.07 2.17
N SER A 65 -6.30 4.15 2.95
CA SER A 65 -7.44 5.03 2.74
C SER A 65 -7.55 6.02 3.90
N LEU A 66 -6.65 6.99 3.99
CA LEU A 66 -6.67 7.97 5.08
C LEU A 66 -7.75 9.03 4.84
N PRO A 67 -8.39 9.55 5.90
CA PRO A 67 -9.32 10.67 5.78
C PRO A 67 -8.59 11.90 5.22
N ASP A 68 -9.25 12.68 4.37
CA ASP A 68 -8.70 13.86 3.69
C ASP A 68 -7.55 13.61 2.70
N THR A 69 -7.24 12.35 2.38
CA THR A 69 -6.25 12.02 1.34
C THR A 69 -6.78 11.01 0.35
N SER A 70 -6.18 10.99 -0.84
CA SER A 70 -6.52 10.03 -1.87
C SER A 70 -6.12 8.61 -1.49
N LYS A 71 -6.95 7.64 -1.87
CA LYS A 71 -6.72 6.23 -1.60
C LYS A 71 -5.53 5.74 -2.41
N THR A 72 -4.52 5.21 -1.72
CA THR A 72 -3.24 4.90 -2.33
C THR A 72 -2.88 3.43 -2.12
N PHE A 73 -2.51 2.73 -3.19
CA PHE A 73 -2.05 1.36 -3.12
C PHE A 73 -0.52 1.31 -3.02
N TYR A 74 0.02 0.78 -1.92
CA TYR A 74 1.45 0.59 -1.70
C TYR A 74 1.82 -0.86 -1.97
N VAL A 75 2.83 -1.10 -2.81
CA VAL A 75 3.30 -2.44 -3.15
C VAL A 75 4.81 -2.56 -2.99
N ASP A 76 5.28 -3.72 -2.54
CA ASP A 76 6.72 -4.02 -2.46
C ASP A 76 7.29 -4.24 -3.87
N GLY A 77 8.25 -3.41 -4.26
CA GLY A 77 8.93 -3.50 -5.56
C GLY A 77 9.94 -4.63 -5.67
N LYS A 78 10.19 -5.43 -4.62
CA LYS A 78 11.10 -6.59 -4.69
C LYS A 78 10.72 -7.59 -5.77
N CYS A 79 9.43 -7.85 -5.95
CA CYS A 79 8.95 -8.75 -7.00
C CYS A 79 9.06 -8.12 -8.40
N ALA A 80 9.11 -6.78 -8.48
CA ALA A 80 9.14 -6.05 -9.73
C ALA A 80 10.44 -6.25 -10.53
N ALA A 81 11.55 -6.60 -9.86
CA ALA A 81 12.81 -6.99 -10.52
C ALA A 81 12.76 -8.40 -11.13
N THR A 82 11.91 -9.28 -10.59
CA THR A 82 11.86 -10.70 -10.97
C THR A 82 10.86 -11.04 -12.06
N VAL A 83 9.86 -10.19 -12.30
CA VAL A 83 8.86 -10.37 -13.36
C VAL A 83 8.93 -9.24 -14.38
N ASN A 84 8.42 -9.47 -15.60
CA ASN A 84 8.37 -8.45 -16.65
C ASN A 84 7.70 -7.16 -16.12
N LEU A 85 8.54 -6.19 -15.74
CA LEU A 85 8.16 -5.04 -14.94
C LEU A 85 7.05 -4.22 -15.62
N ARG A 86 7.13 -4.05 -16.94
CA ARG A 86 6.17 -3.27 -17.71
C ARG A 86 4.76 -3.87 -17.66
N GLU A 87 4.66 -5.18 -17.87
CA GLU A 87 3.37 -5.89 -17.84
C GLU A 87 2.83 -5.95 -16.41
N SER A 88 3.71 -6.15 -15.43
CA SER A 88 3.37 -6.16 -14.01
C SER A 88 2.83 -4.81 -13.53
N ILE A 89 3.44 -3.69 -13.94
CA ILE A 89 2.96 -2.35 -13.58
C ILE A 89 1.58 -2.08 -14.16
N VAL A 90 1.35 -2.42 -15.43
CA VAL A 90 0.03 -2.22 -16.04
C VAL A 90 -1.02 -3.04 -15.30
N ALA A 91 -0.74 -4.30 -14.98
CA ALA A 91 -1.65 -5.14 -14.20
C ALA A 91 -1.89 -4.60 -12.77
N LEU A 92 -0.87 -4.02 -12.13
CA LEU A 92 -1.00 -3.39 -10.82
C LEU A 92 -1.82 -2.10 -10.88
N LEU A 93 -1.67 -1.29 -11.93
CA LEU A 93 -2.47 -0.09 -12.16
C LEU A 93 -3.93 -0.43 -12.42
N ASP A 94 -4.19 -1.42 -13.28
CA ASP A 94 -5.54 -1.92 -13.59
C ASP A 94 -6.24 -2.47 -12.34
N LEU A 95 -5.53 -3.26 -11.52
CA LEU A 95 -6.04 -3.70 -10.22
C LEU A 95 -6.30 -2.51 -9.27
N ALA A 96 -5.37 -1.56 -9.22
CA ALA A 96 -5.48 -0.39 -8.35
C ALA A 96 -6.71 0.46 -8.72
N ASP A 97 -6.95 0.67 -10.00
CA ASP A 97 -8.08 1.42 -10.54
C ASP A 97 -9.40 0.65 -10.38
N GLU A 98 -9.54 -0.49 -11.05
CA GLU A 98 -10.82 -1.17 -11.23
C GLU A 98 -11.30 -1.89 -9.97
N GLN A 99 -10.38 -2.52 -9.23
CA GLN A 99 -10.73 -3.43 -8.14
C GLN A 99 -10.55 -2.79 -6.77
N LEU A 100 -9.58 -1.88 -6.67
CA LEU A 100 -9.24 -1.20 -5.43
C LEU A 100 -9.69 0.26 -5.42
N GLU A 101 -10.19 0.83 -6.52
CA GLU A 101 -10.66 2.22 -6.62
C GLU A 101 -9.64 3.21 -6.01
N CYS A 102 -8.36 2.95 -6.23
CA CYS A 102 -7.26 3.79 -5.76
C CYS A 102 -7.01 4.92 -6.75
N ASN A 103 -6.55 6.06 -6.24
CA ASN A 103 -6.18 7.20 -7.06
C ASN A 103 -4.69 7.21 -7.40
N ALA A 104 -3.90 6.43 -6.67
CA ALA A 104 -2.47 6.36 -6.87
C ALA A 104 -1.93 4.97 -6.54
N LEU A 105 -0.91 4.57 -7.29
CA LEU A 105 -0.06 3.42 -7.02
C LEU A 105 1.30 3.92 -6.54
N VAL A 106 1.78 3.40 -5.42
CA VAL A 106 3.12 3.67 -4.89
C VAL A 106 3.91 2.37 -4.82
N ILE A 107 5.02 2.33 -5.56
CA ILE A 107 5.96 1.22 -5.56
C ILE A 107 7.09 1.56 -4.61
N VAL A 108 7.33 0.69 -3.64
CA VAL A 108 8.36 0.85 -2.61
C VAL A 108 9.62 0.12 -3.03
N LEU A 109 10.72 0.85 -3.15
CA LEU A 109 12.02 0.31 -3.55
C LEU A 109 13.03 0.43 -2.41
N GLU A 110 13.82 -0.60 -2.18
CA GLU A 110 14.89 -0.57 -1.19
C GLU A 110 16.14 0.07 -1.79
N ARG A 111 16.73 1.05 -1.08
CA ARG A 111 17.93 1.76 -1.54
C ARG A 111 19.18 0.88 -1.60
N SER A 112 19.21 -0.18 -0.82
CA SER A 112 20.29 -1.17 -0.77
C SER A 112 20.26 -2.11 -1.98
N SER A 113 19.17 -2.14 -2.75
CA SER A 113 18.99 -3.06 -3.87
C SER A 113 19.98 -2.73 -5.00
N PRO A 114 20.73 -3.71 -5.54
CA PRO A 114 21.62 -3.49 -6.66
C PRO A 114 20.87 -3.07 -7.93
N ASP A 115 19.62 -3.50 -8.09
CA ASP A 115 18.77 -3.24 -9.26
C ASP A 115 18.00 -1.92 -9.17
N LEU A 116 18.21 -1.12 -8.11
CA LEU A 116 17.46 0.11 -7.86
C LEU A 116 17.52 1.09 -9.05
N GLY A 117 18.71 1.24 -9.65
CA GLY A 117 18.92 2.18 -10.76
C GLY A 117 18.07 1.82 -11.98
N ASP A 118 18.09 0.55 -12.37
CA ASP A 118 17.33 0.04 -13.52
C ASP A 118 15.82 0.06 -13.25
N LEU A 119 15.39 -0.27 -12.03
CA LEU A 119 13.99 -0.18 -11.61
C LEU A 119 13.48 1.27 -11.63
N LEU A 120 14.23 2.21 -11.04
CA LEU A 120 13.87 3.63 -11.06
C LEU A 120 13.78 4.16 -12.48
N HIS A 121 14.77 3.87 -13.32
CA HIS A 121 14.76 4.31 -14.71
C HIS A 121 13.55 3.75 -15.46
N SER A 122 13.24 2.47 -15.29
CA SER A 122 12.08 1.82 -15.91
C SER A 122 10.76 2.39 -15.42
N LEU A 123 10.64 2.65 -14.13
CA LEU A 123 9.45 3.26 -13.53
C LEU A 123 9.25 4.69 -14.01
N MET A 124 10.31 5.49 -14.04
CA MET A 124 10.26 6.86 -14.56
C MET A 124 9.90 6.89 -16.04
N TYR A 125 10.36 5.92 -16.83
CA TYR A 125 10.01 5.81 -18.24
C TYR A 125 8.52 5.58 -18.48
N VAL A 126 7.84 4.85 -17.57
CA VAL A 126 6.39 4.60 -17.65
C VAL A 126 5.54 5.64 -16.90
N GLY A 127 6.13 6.76 -16.50
CA GLY A 127 5.43 7.88 -15.86
C GLY A 127 5.48 7.91 -14.33
N GLY A 128 6.28 7.03 -13.71
CA GLY A 128 6.52 7.06 -12.27
C GLY A 128 7.33 8.28 -11.83
N THR A 129 7.00 8.79 -10.64
CA THR A 129 7.68 9.95 -10.04
C THR A 129 8.12 9.63 -8.62
N VAL A 130 9.29 10.13 -8.22
CA VAL A 130 9.76 9.91 -6.84
C VAL A 130 8.91 10.74 -5.88
N VAL A 131 8.28 10.09 -4.90
CA VAL A 131 7.48 10.75 -3.88
C VAL A 131 8.40 11.40 -2.85
N THR A 132 8.46 12.73 -2.86
CA THR A 132 9.32 13.51 -1.95
C THR A 132 8.59 13.98 -0.69
N LYS A 133 7.26 13.96 -0.69
CA LYS A 133 6.40 14.37 0.43
C LYS A 133 5.35 13.30 0.71
N PRO A 134 5.75 12.17 1.30
CA PRO A 134 4.79 11.13 1.68
C PRO A 134 3.89 11.59 2.83
N VAL A 135 2.68 11.01 2.91
CA VAL A 135 1.70 11.28 3.97
C VAL A 135 2.22 10.95 5.37
N PHE A 136 3.11 9.97 5.46
CA PHE A 136 3.86 9.63 6.66
C PHE A 136 5.35 9.65 6.39
N PRO A 137 6.19 10.02 7.37
CA PRO A 137 7.63 9.89 7.25
C PRO A 137 8.03 8.45 6.93
N THR A 138 8.62 8.26 5.75
CA THR A 138 9.12 6.97 5.29
C THR A 138 10.52 6.70 5.85
N ASP A 139 10.84 5.43 6.11
CA ASP A 139 12.20 5.05 6.46
C ASP A 139 13.18 5.40 5.32
N ALA A 140 14.34 5.96 5.68
CA ALA A 140 15.36 6.43 4.74
C ALA A 140 15.96 5.28 3.90
N ALA A 141 15.83 4.03 4.34
CA ALA A 141 16.23 2.85 3.58
C ALA A 141 15.38 2.63 2.31
N TYR A 142 14.22 3.28 2.19
CA TYR A 142 13.33 3.13 1.05
C TYR A 142 13.23 4.39 0.19
N VAL A 143 12.86 4.17 -1.07
CA VAL A 143 12.44 5.18 -2.05
C VAL A 143 11.03 4.83 -2.47
N LEU A 144 10.16 5.82 -2.48
CA LEU A 144 8.78 5.67 -2.94
C LEU A 144 8.67 6.23 -4.36
N VAL A 145 8.08 5.45 -5.26
CA VAL A 145 7.78 5.87 -6.62
C VAL A 145 6.28 5.84 -6.83
N GLY A 146 5.67 7.00 -7.01
CA GLY A 146 4.25 7.18 -7.20
C GLY A 146 3.86 7.28 -8.67
N MET A 147 2.71 6.71 -8.99
CA MET A 147 2.03 6.78 -10.27
C MET A 147 0.57 7.19 -10.00
N GLU A 148 0.11 8.24 -10.67
CA GLU A 148 -1.31 8.64 -10.63
C GLU A 148 -2.11 7.72 -11.56
N ILE A 149 -3.35 7.43 -11.16
CA ILE A 149 -4.31 6.58 -11.87
C ILE A 149 -5.41 7.47 -12.46
#